data_AF-A0A7J6S9K6-F1
#
_entry.id   AF-A0A7J6S9K6-F1
#
_cell.length_a   1.000
_cell.length_b   1.000
_cell.length_c   1.000
_cell.angle_alpha   90.00
_cell.angle_beta   90.00
_cell.angle_gamma   90.00
#
_symmetry.space_group_name_H-M   'P 1'
#
loop_
_entity.id
_entity.type
_entity.pdbx_description
1 polymer ?
#
loop_
_entity_poly.entity_id
_entity_poly.type
_entity_poly.pdbx_seq_one_letter_code
_entity_poly.pdbx_strand_id
1 'polypeptide(L)'
;HFFSGAKLDSVKKSQAEYVAQLFGSAREYMGRELPRIHAMIRIADFHFDCFIEQCRKNLTACGLDSDSVDECTVLLETARASVVHPDLRKHDAKRAQQLANMKPIYDRIGGEPALTKLIDIVYDKALVDTSLRSFFEKNKAKVTSIKKKMIQFLCGITGGPTSYDANDMLPAHYNMNITDYHFDAMLILIRETFLRELDMKR
;
A
#
# COMPACT_ATOMS: atom_id res chain seq x y z
N HIS A 1 -3.69 -2.19 -5.44
CA HIS A 1 -5.17 -2.15 -5.41
C HIS A 1 -5.74 -3.56 -5.56
N PHE A 2 -6.12 -4.22 -4.45
CA PHE A 2 -6.66 -5.61 -4.48
C PHE A 2 -8.08 -5.73 -5.04
N PHE A 3 -8.85 -4.64 -5.00
CA PHE A 3 -10.26 -4.64 -5.37
C PHE A 3 -10.56 -4.03 -6.74
N SER A 4 -9.53 -3.77 -7.56
CA SER A 4 -9.73 -3.27 -8.93
C SER A 4 -10.45 -4.32 -9.77
N GLY A 5 -11.59 -3.97 -10.37
CA GLY A 5 -12.44 -4.89 -11.16
C GLY A 5 -13.24 -5.91 -10.33
N ALA A 6 -13.19 -5.85 -9.00
CA ALA A 6 -13.94 -6.75 -8.14
C ALA A 6 -15.40 -6.28 -7.96
N LYS A 7 -16.33 -7.24 -7.87
CA LYS A 7 -17.73 -6.98 -7.46
C LYS A 7 -17.77 -6.75 -5.94
N LEU A 8 -17.48 -5.53 -5.51
CA LEU A 8 -17.31 -5.18 -4.09
C LEU A 8 -18.47 -5.63 -3.19
N ASP A 9 -19.72 -5.50 -3.64
CA ASP A 9 -20.88 -5.93 -2.84
C ASP A 9 -20.89 -7.43 -2.59
N SER A 10 -20.48 -8.23 -3.59
CA SER A 10 -20.34 -9.68 -3.43
C SER A 10 -19.20 -10.02 -2.48
N VAL A 11 -18.07 -9.30 -2.57
CA VAL A 11 -16.91 -9.52 -1.67
C VAL A 11 -17.31 -9.19 -0.24
N LYS A 12 -17.93 -8.03 0.01
CA LYS A 12 -18.39 -7.62 1.34
C LYS A 12 -19.36 -8.63 1.94
N LYS A 13 -20.33 -9.10 1.14
CA LYS A 13 -21.30 -10.13 1.58
C LYS A 13 -20.58 -11.42 2.00
N SER A 14 -19.72 -11.95 1.15
CA SER A 14 -18.98 -13.19 1.45
C SER A 14 -18.03 -13.04 2.64
N GLN A 15 -17.37 -11.89 2.80
CA GLN A 15 -16.54 -11.61 3.97
C GLN A 15 -17.37 -11.55 5.25
N ALA A 16 -18.52 -10.89 5.23
CA ALA A 16 -19.41 -10.81 6.39
C ALA A 16 -19.95 -12.19 6.79
N GLU A 17 -20.33 -13.03 5.83
CA GLU A 17 -20.75 -14.42 6.08
C GLU A 17 -19.63 -15.24 6.72
N TYR A 18 -18.41 -15.16 6.19
CA TYR A 18 -17.27 -15.90 6.73
C TYR A 18 -16.88 -15.44 8.15
N VAL A 19 -16.80 -14.13 8.38
CA VAL A 19 -16.47 -13.58 9.70
C VAL A 19 -17.58 -13.89 10.71
N ALA A 20 -18.85 -13.83 10.30
CA ALA A 20 -19.95 -14.23 11.15
C ALA A 20 -19.85 -15.71 11.55
N GLN A 21 -19.55 -16.62 10.61
CA GLN A 21 -19.30 -18.03 10.93
C GLN A 21 -18.14 -18.18 11.93
N LEU A 22 -17.02 -17.48 11.70
CA LEU A 22 -15.86 -17.52 12.60
C LEU A 22 -16.21 -17.07 14.03
N PHE A 23 -17.09 -16.08 14.17
CA PHE A 23 -17.57 -15.59 15.47
C PHE A 23 -18.72 -16.42 16.04
N GLY A 24 -18.97 -17.62 15.51
CA GLY A 24 -19.94 -18.57 16.05
C GLY A 24 -21.37 -18.37 15.57
N SER A 25 -21.59 -17.65 14.47
CA SER A 25 -22.92 -17.62 13.84
C SER A 25 -23.34 -19.02 13.38
N ALA A 26 -24.64 -19.34 13.56
CA ALA A 26 -25.24 -20.55 13.00
C ALA A 26 -25.32 -20.54 11.46
N ARG A 27 -24.99 -19.41 10.81
CA ARG A 27 -24.93 -19.31 9.34
C ARG A 27 -23.54 -19.69 8.85
N GLU A 28 -23.51 -20.64 7.93
CA GLU A 28 -22.28 -21.09 7.29
C GLU A 28 -21.93 -20.24 6.06
N TYR A 29 -20.63 -20.09 5.85
CA TYR A 29 -20.02 -19.53 4.66
C TYR A 29 -20.18 -20.51 3.50
N MET A 30 -21.00 -20.13 2.53
CA MET A 30 -21.25 -20.92 1.32
C MET A 30 -20.44 -20.44 0.11
N GLY A 31 -19.42 -19.59 0.36
CA GLY A 31 -18.60 -19.02 -0.69
C GLY A 31 -17.54 -19.99 -1.21
N ARG A 32 -16.70 -19.50 -2.13
CA ARG A 32 -15.59 -20.30 -2.67
C ARG A 32 -14.53 -20.50 -1.60
N GLU A 33 -13.83 -21.62 -1.65
CA GLU A 33 -12.68 -21.92 -0.80
C GLU A 33 -11.68 -20.75 -0.74
N LEU A 34 -11.42 -20.25 0.47
CA LEU A 34 -10.53 -19.12 0.70
C LEU A 34 -9.15 -19.28 0.03
N PRO A 35 -8.46 -20.44 0.14
CA PRO A 35 -7.18 -20.62 -0.53
C PRO A 35 -7.30 -20.49 -2.05
N ARG A 36 -8.40 -20.96 -2.64
CA ARG A 36 -8.65 -20.89 -4.08
C ARG A 36 -8.91 -19.47 -4.55
N ILE A 37 -9.64 -18.66 -3.78
CA ILE A 37 -9.88 -17.25 -4.12
C ILE A 37 -8.58 -16.45 -3.99
N HIS A 38 -7.80 -16.70 -2.94
CA HIS A 38 -6.61 -15.93 -2.63
C HIS A 38 -5.34 -16.43 -3.34
N ALA A 39 -5.36 -17.59 -3.99
CA ALA A 39 -4.21 -18.12 -4.73
C ALA A 39 -3.66 -17.14 -5.79
N MET A 40 -4.54 -16.39 -6.46
CA MET A 40 -4.14 -15.41 -7.49
C MET A 40 -3.90 -14.01 -6.92
N ILE A 41 -4.29 -13.78 -5.67
CA ILE A 41 -4.22 -12.49 -5.00
C ILE A 41 -3.00 -12.55 -4.08
N ARG A 42 -1.93 -11.81 -4.41
CA ARG A 42 -0.64 -11.84 -3.69
C ARG A 42 -0.71 -11.16 -2.32
N ILE A 43 -1.63 -11.60 -1.46
CA ILE A 43 -1.73 -11.16 -0.07
C ILE A 43 -0.52 -11.72 0.69
N ALA A 44 0.33 -10.82 1.15
CA ALA A 44 1.43 -11.09 2.07
C ALA A 44 1.00 -10.90 3.53
N ASP A 45 1.78 -11.42 4.49
CA ASP A 45 1.48 -11.29 5.94
C ASP A 45 1.18 -9.85 6.35
N PHE A 46 2.00 -8.88 5.91
CA PHE A 46 1.77 -7.47 6.20
C PHE A 46 0.34 -6.98 5.85
N HIS A 47 -0.23 -7.45 4.73
CA HIS A 47 -1.59 -7.05 4.34
C HIS A 47 -2.64 -7.66 5.27
N PHE A 48 -2.41 -8.90 5.71
CA PHE A 48 -3.29 -9.58 6.66
C PHE A 48 -3.18 -8.94 8.05
N ASP A 49 -1.97 -8.57 8.48
CA ASP A 49 -1.74 -7.84 9.75
C ASP A 49 -2.48 -6.51 9.76
N CYS A 50 -2.39 -5.73 8.68
CA CYS A 50 -3.16 -4.49 8.54
C CYS A 50 -4.68 -4.72 8.58
N PHE A 51 -5.16 -5.83 8.02
CA PHE A 51 -6.56 -6.21 8.09
C PHE A 51 -6.99 -6.55 9.52
N ILE A 52 -6.22 -7.37 10.24
CA ILE A 52 -6.47 -7.72 11.64
C ILE A 52 -6.48 -6.47 12.52
N GLU A 53 -5.52 -5.57 12.34
CA GLU A 53 -5.46 -4.31 13.08
C GLU A 53 -6.68 -3.42 12.81
N GLN A 54 -7.15 -3.35 11.56
CA GLN A 54 -8.37 -2.61 11.23
C GLN A 54 -9.61 -3.27 11.85
N CYS A 55 -9.68 -4.60 11.88
CA CYS A 55 -10.73 -5.33 12.58
C CYS A 55 -10.72 -5.03 14.09
N ARG A 56 -9.56 -5.07 14.76
CA ARG A 56 -9.42 -4.71 16.18
C ARG A 56 -9.97 -3.32 16.46
N LYS A 57 -9.51 -2.31 15.71
CA LYS A 57 -9.98 -0.92 15.85
C LYS A 57 -11.49 -0.80 15.69
N ASN A 58 -12.05 -1.48 14.70
CA ASN A 58 -13.49 -1.43 14.43
C ASN A 58 -14.29 -2.14 15.54
N LEU A 59 -13.84 -3.29 16.04
CA LEU A 59 -14.50 -4.01 17.12
C LEU A 59 -14.49 -3.20 18.42
N THR A 60 -13.37 -2.56 18.76
CA THR A 60 -13.29 -1.62 19.88
C THR A 60 -14.24 -0.43 19.68
N ALA A 61 -14.30 0.14 18.47
CA ALA A 61 -15.22 1.24 18.16
C ALA A 61 -16.70 0.82 18.23
N CYS A 62 -17.01 -0.46 18.04
CA CYS A 62 -18.34 -1.03 18.26
C CYS A 62 -18.66 -1.29 19.74
N GLY A 63 -17.73 -1.02 20.66
CA GLY A 63 -17.94 -1.11 22.11
C GLY A 63 -17.62 -2.48 22.71
N LEU A 64 -16.94 -3.37 21.99
CA LEU A 64 -16.45 -4.62 22.57
C LEU A 64 -15.32 -4.34 23.57
N ASP A 65 -15.30 -5.10 24.66
CA ASP A 65 -14.21 -5.09 25.64
C ASP A 65 -12.93 -5.74 25.07
N SER A 66 -11.80 -5.57 25.77
CA SER A 66 -10.50 -6.06 25.31
C SER A 66 -10.46 -7.56 25.10
N ASP A 67 -11.11 -8.32 25.99
CA ASP A 67 -11.04 -9.78 26.00
C ASP A 67 -11.82 -10.33 24.79
N SER A 68 -13.01 -9.76 24.54
CA SER A 68 -13.80 -10.04 23.33
C SER A 68 -13.05 -9.67 22.04
N VAL A 69 -12.36 -8.52 22.01
CA VAL A 69 -11.56 -8.11 20.83
C VAL A 69 -10.39 -9.06 20.58
N ASP A 70 -9.72 -9.51 21.65
CA ASP A 70 -8.61 -10.47 21.56
C ASP A 70 -9.10 -11.85 21.10
N GLU A 71 -10.24 -12.33 21.62
CA GLU A 71 -10.86 -13.57 21.14
C GLU A 71 -11.23 -13.50 19.65
N CYS A 72 -11.88 -12.43 19.21
CA CYS A 72 -12.17 -12.19 17.80
C CYS A 72 -10.89 -12.14 16.95
N THR A 73 -9.82 -11.54 17.48
CA THR A 73 -8.52 -11.48 16.78
C THR A 73 -7.93 -12.87 16.59
N VAL A 74 -7.94 -13.70 17.63
CA VAL A 74 -7.49 -15.10 17.56
C VAL A 74 -8.30 -15.89 16.54
N LEU A 75 -9.62 -15.72 16.51
CA LEU A 75 -10.49 -16.39 15.53
C LEU A 75 -10.19 -15.95 14.09
N LEU A 76 -9.99 -14.65 13.86
CA LEU A 76 -9.61 -14.14 12.54
C LEU A 76 -8.23 -14.66 12.11
N GLU A 77 -7.29 -14.83 13.05
CA GLU A 77 -5.97 -15.38 12.74
C GLU A 77 -5.99 -16.81 12.19
N THR A 78 -7.00 -17.60 12.58
CA THR A 78 -7.15 -18.97 12.02
C THR A 78 -7.33 -18.96 10.49
N ALA A 79 -7.82 -17.86 9.91
CA ALA A 79 -7.98 -17.71 8.47
C ALA A 79 -6.67 -17.41 7.73
N ARG A 80 -5.59 -17.03 8.43
CA ARG A 80 -4.33 -16.55 7.81
C ARG A 80 -3.78 -17.56 6.81
N ALA A 81 -3.71 -18.84 7.17
CA ALA A 81 -3.17 -19.88 6.32
C ALA A 81 -3.97 -20.07 5.02
N SER A 82 -5.24 -19.66 5.01
CA SER A 82 -6.15 -19.76 3.87
C SER A 82 -6.22 -18.49 3.02
N VAL A 83 -5.67 -17.37 3.51
CA VAL A 83 -5.77 -16.05 2.87
C VAL A 83 -4.40 -15.55 2.39
N VAL A 84 -3.35 -15.77 3.19
CA VAL A 84 -1.98 -15.34 2.83
C VAL A 84 -1.38 -16.30 1.81
N HIS A 85 -0.83 -15.75 0.74
CA HIS A 85 -0.19 -16.54 -0.31
C HIS A 85 0.98 -17.35 0.27
N PRO A 86 1.11 -18.67 0.00
CA PRO A 86 2.14 -19.52 0.60
C PRO A 86 3.57 -18.97 0.50
N ASP A 87 3.98 -18.51 -0.69
CA ASP A 87 5.31 -17.94 -0.93
C ASP A 87 5.57 -16.60 -0.21
N LEU A 88 4.50 -15.95 0.26
CA LEU A 88 4.55 -14.66 0.96
C LEU A 88 4.23 -14.81 2.45
N ARG A 89 3.96 -16.04 2.90
CA ARG A 89 3.73 -16.39 4.30
C ARG A 89 5.07 -16.51 5.02
N LYS A 90 5.59 -15.37 5.45
CA LYS A 90 6.69 -15.22 6.37
C LYS A 90 6.08 -14.85 7.72
N HIS A 91 5.55 -15.84 8.45
CA HIS A 91 4.99 -15.60 9.78
C HIS A 91 6.09 -15.15 10.74
N ASP A 92 6.35 -13.85 10.72
CA ASP A 92 7.25 -13.12 11.58
C ASP A 92 6.41 -12.06 12.28
N ALA A 93 5.47 -12.53 13.12
CA ALA A 93 4.64 -11.67 13.96
C ALA A 93 5.50 -10.67 14.76
N LYS A 94 6.75 -11.05 15.08
CA LYS A 94 7.74 -10.16 15.70
C LYS A 94 8.16 -9.02 14.77
N ARG A 95 8.43 -9.29 13.48
CA ARG A 95 8.72 -8.24 12.48
C ARG A 95 7.50 -7.38 12.16
N ALA A 96 6.30 -7.95 12.11
CA ALA A 96 5.07 -7.18 11.94
C ALA A 96 4.85 -6.24 13.14
N GLN A 97 4.96 -6.75 14.37
CA GLN A 97 4.91 -5.96 15.59
C GLN A 97 6.03 -4.90 15.64
N GLN A 98 7.25 -5.25 15.21
CA GLN A 98 8.36 -4.30 15.11
C GLN A 98 8.03 -3.19 14.10
N LEU A 99 7.54 -3.52 12.91
CA LEU A 99 7.15 -2.53 11.91
C LEU A 99 5.98 -1.65 12.38
N ALA A 100 5.01 -2.21 13.09
CA ALA A 100 3.89 -1.47 13.69
C ALA A 100 4.34 -0.52 14.81
N ASN A 101 5.38 -0.90 15.56
CA ASN A 101 5.97 -0.08 16.62
C ASN A 101 7.01 0.93 16.10
N MET A 102 7.43 0.82 14.84
CA MET A 102 8.33 1.78 14.22
C MET A 102 7.57 3.04 13.82
N LYS A 103 8.25 4.18 13.88
CA LYS A 103 7.75 5.41 13.25
C LYS A 103 7.47 5.14 11.75
N PRO A 104 6.49 5.84 11.14
CA PRO A 104 6.22 5.77 9.71
C PRO A 104 7.50 5.86 8.87
N ILE A 105 7.50 5.23 7.68
CA ILE A 105 8.64 5.33 6.76
C ILE A 105 8.98 6.80 6.49
N TYR A 106 7.95 7.64 6.36
CA TYR A 106 8.06 9.09 6.23
C TYR A 106 9.00 9.70 7.29
N ASP A 107 8.76 9.44 8.57
CA ASP A 107 9.62 9.98 9.65
C ASP A 107 11.02 9.38 9.61
N ARG A 108 11.13 8.08 9.31
CA ARG A 108 12.40 7.35 9.29
C ARG A 108 13.35 7.81 8.19
N ILE A 109 12.82 8.27 7.06
CA ILE A 109 13.62 8.80 5.95
C ILE A 109 13.92 10.29 6.08
N GLY A 110 13.42 10.97 7.12
CA GLY A 110 13.65 12.39 7.36
C GLY A 110 12.50 13.32 6.93
N GLY A 111 11.31 12.78 6.69
CA GLY A 111 10.09 13.54 6.44
C GLY A 111 10.06 14.31 5.12
N GLU A 112 9.25 15.36 5.08
CA GLU A 112 9.06 16.23 3.91
C GLU A 112 10.37 16.84 3.37
N PRO A 113 11.34 17.28 4.20
CA PRO A 113 12.62 17.78 3.69
C PRO A 113 13.36 16.74 2.85
N ALA A 114 13.39 15.48 3.31
CA ALA A 114 14.05 14.39 2.58
C ALA A 114 13.31 14.03 1.29
N LEU A 115 11.98 13.96 1.33
CA LEU A 115 11.16 13.73 0.13
C LEU A 115 11.31 14.86 -0.89
N THR A 116 11.36 16.11 -0.44
CA THR A 116 11.54 17.28 -1.30
C THR A 116 12.89 17.21 -2.01
N LYS A 117 13.97 16.98 -1.26
CA LYS A 117 15.32 16.82 -1.82
C LYS A 117 15.38 15.67 -2.83
N LEU A 118 14.81 14.52 -2.48
CA LEU A 118 14.76 13.34 -3.36
C LEU A 118 14.05 13.68 -4.68
N ILE A 119 12.87 14.28 -4.62
CA ILE A 119 12.08 14.63 -5.80
C ILE A 119 12.75 15.70 -6.64
N ASP A 120 13.39 16.69 -6.03
CA ASP A 120 14.16 17.68 -6.77
C ASP A 120 15.24 17.02 -7.63
N ILE A 121 16.05 16.14 -7.04
CA ILE A 121 17.14 15.46 -7.75
C ILE A 121 16.58 14.53 -8.85
N VAL A 122 15.51 13.80 -8.58
CA VAL A 122 14.89 12.89 -9.57
C VAL A 122 14.44 13.65 -10.81
N TYR A 123 13.74 14.77 -10.63
CA TYR A 123 13.22 15.54 -11.75
C TYR A 123 14.30 16.35 -12.47
N ASP A 124 15.35 16.78 -11.77
CA ASP A 124 16.51 17.40 -12.40
C ASP A 124 17.23 16.40 -13.31
N LYS A 125 17.34 15.13 -12.90
CA LYS A 125 17.83 14.04 -13.78
C LYS A 125 16.86 13.72 -14.92
N ALA A 126 15.55 13.66 -14.65
CA ALA A 126 14.55 13.37 -15.67
C ALA A 126 14.51 14.43 -16.79
N LEU A 127 14.86 15.69 -16.47
CA LEU A 127 14.96 16.79 -17.45
C LEU A 127 16.14 16.66 -18.40
N VAL A 128 17.14 15.83 -18.11
CA VAL A 128 18.29 15.59 -19.00
C VAL A 128 18.35 14.15 -19.53
N ASP A 129 17.51 13.26 -19.01
CA ASP A 129 17.37 11.88 -19.49
C ASP A 129 16.69 11.83 -20.87
N THR A 130 17.29 11.14 -21.82
CA THR A 130 16.80 11.08 -23.22
C THR A 130 15.44 10.42 -23.35
N SER A 131 15.08 9.53 -22.42
CA SER A 131 13.82 8.79 -22.42
C SER A 131 12.68 9.59 -21.77
N LEU A 132 13.01 10.55 -20.90
CA LEU A 132 12.03 11.27 -20.08
C LEU A 132 11.89 12.76 -20.41
N ARG A 133 12.95 13.39 -20.95
CA ARG A 133 13.02 14.85 -21.11
C ARG A 133 11.82 15.44 -21.87
N SER A 134 11.36 14.76 -22.91
CA SER A 134 10.25 15.22 -23.77
C SER A 134 8.93 15.43 -23.00
N PHE A 135 8.73 14.75 -21.87
CA PHE A 135 7.55 14.90 -21.02
C PHE A 135 7.58 16.16 -20.14
N PHE A 136 8.77 16.71 -19.89
CA PHE A 136 8.96 17.76 -18.87
C PHE A 136 9.49 19.08 -19.44
N GLU A 137 10.19 19.07 -20.58
CA GLU A 137 10.94 20.24 -21.09
C GLU A 137 10.06 21.43 -21.49
N LYS A 138 8.80 21.20 -21.88
CA LYS A 138 7.94 22.23 -22.48
C LYS A 138 7.33 23.23 -21.48
N ASN A 139 7.30 22.92 -20.18
CA ASN A 139 6.66 23.80 -19.20
C ASN A 139 7.26 23.67 -17.79
N LYS A 140 8.19 24.58 -17.46
CA LYS A 140 8.86 24.61 -16.14
C LYS A 140 7.90 24.82 -14.97
N ALA A 141 6.87 25.67 -15.12
CA ALA A 141 5.87 25.89 -14.07
C ALA A 141 5.05 24.61 -13.80
N LYS A 142 4.79 23.82 -14.84
CA LYS A 142 4.15 22.50 -14.73
C LYS A 142 5.05 21.50 -14.00
N VAL A 143 6.37 21.52 -14.23
CA VAL A 143 7.32 20.66 -13.50
C VAL A 143 7.27 20.94 -12.00
N THR A 144 7.24 22.20 -11.57
CA THR A 144 7.10 22.55 -10.14
C THR A 144 5.81 21.97 -9.53
N SER A 145 4.69 22.06 -10.25
CA SER A 145 3.42 21.47 -9.81
C SER A 145 3.49 19.94 -9.71
N ILE A 146 4.14 19.29 -10.68
CA ILE A 146 4.35 17.84 -10.69
C ILE A 146 5.21 17.41 -9.50
N LYS A 147 6.34 18.11 -9.22
CA LYS A 147 7.19 17.83 -8.06
C LYS A 147 6.36 17.86 -6.76
N LYS A 148 5.52 18.90 -6.58
CA LYS A 148 4.63 19.01 -5.41
C LYS A 148 3.67 17.83 -5.30
N LYS A 149 2.99 17.45 -6.38
CA LYS A 149 2.08 16.29 -6.39
C LYS A 149 2.83 14.98 -6.09
N MET A 150 4.04 14.82 -6.60
CA MET A 150 4.86 13.65 -6.32
C MET A 150 5.31 13.58 -4.85
N ILE A 151 5.66 14.72 -4.24
CA ILE A 151 5.96 14.79 -2.80
C ILE A 151 4.73 14.39 -1.98
N GLN A 152 3.54 14.89 -2.33
CA GLN A 152 2.29 14.52 -1.67
C GLN A 152 1.99 13.02 -1.80
N PHE A 153 2.18 12.46 -2.99
CA PHE A 153 2.05 11.03 -3.23
C PHE A 153 3.00 10.22 -2.35
N LEU A 154 4.30 10.57 -2.35
CA LEU A 154 5.30 9.89 -1.54
C LEU A 154 5.03 10.05 -0.03
N CYS A 155 4.59 11.23 0.41
CA CYS A 155 4.18 11.49 1.79
C CYS A 155 3.06 10.51 2.21
N GLY A 156 2.00 10.41 1.40
CA GLY A 156 0.88 9.51 1.70
C GLY A 156 1.27 8.04 1.74
N ILE A 157 2.00 7.53 0.74
CA ILE A 157 2.38 6.11 0.69
C ILE A 157 3.42 5.71 1.75
N THR A 158 4.18 6.68 2.28
CA THR A 158 5.19 6.42 3.34
C THR A 158 4.63 6.62 4.76
N GLY A 159 3.34 6.96 4.88
CA GLY A 159 2.66 7.16 6.16
C GLY A 159 2.85 8.54 6.78
N GLY A 160 3.17 9.55 5.96
CA GLY A 160 3.23 10.95 6.37
C GLY A 160 1.84 11.60 6.46
N PRO A 161 1.76 12.86 6.90
CA PRO A 161 0.50 13.52 7.25
C PRO A 161 -0.36 13.96 6.05
N THR A 162 0.18 13.92 4.83
CA THR A 162 -0.54 14.37 3.62
C THR A 162 -1.00 13.18 2.81
N SER A 163 -2.27 13.19 2.40
CA SER A 163 -2.82 12.23 1.45
C SER A 163 -2.71 12.74 0.01
N TYR A 164 -2.57 11.80 -0.92
CA TYR A 164 -2.70 12.04 -2.36
C TYR A 164 -3.91 11.26 -2.86
N ASP A 165 -4.79 11.91 -3.63
CA ASP A 165 -5.94 11.24 -4.22
C ASP A 165 -5.48 10.36 -5.38
N ALA A 166 -5.53 9.03 -5.19
CA ALA A 166 -5.15 8.07 -6.23
C ALA A 166 -6.01 8.21 -7.50
N ASN A 167 -7.21 8.81 -7.42
CA ASN A 167 -8.04 9.08 -8.58
C ASN A 167 -7.44 10.13 -9.53
N ASP A 168 -6.49 10.96 -9.07
CA ASP A 168 -5.79 11.94 -9.91
C ASP A 168 -4.76 11.31 -10.87
N MET A 169 -4.29 10.09 -10.60
CA MET A 169 -3.17 9.49 -11.35
C MET A 169 -3.53 9.15 -12.79
N LEU A 170 -4.64 8.45 -13.01
CA LEU A 170 -5.03 8.01 -14.35
C LEU A 170 -5.32 9.22 -15.27
N PRO A 171 -6.13 10.21 -14.87
CA PRO A 171 -6.40 11.40 -15.69
C PRO A 171 -5.13 12.22 -15.98
N ALA A 172 -4.19 12.30 -15.02
CA ALA A 172 -2.95 13.07 -15.21
C ALA A 172 -2.05 12.51 -16.33
N HIS A 173 -2.10 11.20 -16.59
CA HIS A 173 -1.23 10.51 -17.56
C HIS A 173 -1.94 10.06 -18.84
N TYR A 174 -3.27 10.20 -18.91
CA TYR A 174 -4.13 9.62 -19.95
C TYR A 174 -3.65 9.89 -21.39
N ASN A 175 -3.24 11.12 -21.71
CA ASN A 175 -2.83 11.52 -23.06
C ASN A 175 -1.31 11.71 -23.21
N MET A 176 -0.51 11.02 -22.40
CA MET A 176 0.96 11.17 -22.43
C MET A 176 1.67 10.10 -23.26
N ASN A 177 1.01 9.02 -23.69
CA ASN A 177 1.64 7.91 -24.40
C ASN A 177 2.89 7.36 -23.67
N ILE A 178 2.78 7.26 -22.34
CA ILE A 178 3.81 6.66 -21.49
C ILE A 178 3.77 5.15 -21.73
N THR A 179 4.93 4.57 -21.99
CA THR A 179 5.12 3.13 -22.23
C THR A 179 5.91 2.55 -21.06
N ASP A 180 6.00 1.22 -20.98
CA ASP A 180 6.81 0.54 -19.96
C ASP A 180 8.27 1.02 -19.99
N TYR A 181 8.81 1.29 -21.18
CA TYR A 181 10.15 1.87 -21.33
C TYR A 181 10.32 3.21 -20.60
N HIS A 182 9.35 4.12 -20.74
CA HIS A 182 9.38 5.41 -20.05
C HIS A 182 9.19 5.25 -18.54
N PHE A 183 8.29 4.35 -18.14
CA PHE A 183 8.01 4.10 -16.73
C PHE A 183 9.22 3.49 -16.01
N ASP A 184 9.87 2.51 -16.63
CA ASP A 184 11.07 1.86 -16.10
C ASP A 184 12.23 2.85 -15.96
N ALA A 185 12.42 3.76 -16.93
CA ALA A 185 13.42 4.82 -16.84
C ALA A 185 13.21 5.70 -15.59
N MET A 186 11.95 6.08 -15.31
CA MET A 186 11.61 6.85 -14.12
C MET A 186 11.88 6.05 -12.83
N LEU A 187 11.52 4.77 -12.79
CA LEU A 187 11.78 3.91 -11.63
C LEU A 187 13.28 3.74 -11.36
N ILE A 188 14.09 3.59 -12.41
CA ILE A 188 15.55 3.51 -12.29
C ILE A 188 16.09 4.81 -11.68
N LEU A 189 15.68 5.98 -12.17
CA LEU A 189 16.11 7.27 -11.62
C LEU A 189 15.73 7.44 -10.15
N ILE A 190 14.49 7.09 -9.78
CA ILE A 190 14.04 7.14 -8.39
C ILE A 190 14.89 6.21 -7.54
N ARG A 191 15.07 4.95 -7.95
CA ARG A 191 15.85 3.94 -7.21
C ARG A 191 17.29 4.39 -7.00
N GLU A 192 17.97 4.83 -8.05
CA GLU A 192 19.37 5.26 -7.95
C GLU A 192 19.52 6.47 -7.05
N THR A 193 18.60 7.43 -7.15
CA THR A 193 18.63 8.63 -6.31
C THR A 193 18.36 8.26 -4.85
N PHE A 194 17.41 7.37 -4.60
CA PHE A 194 17.11 6.89 -3.26
C PHE A 194 18.32 6.21 -2.60
N LEU A 195 19.02 5.34 -3.35
CA LEU A 195 20.22 4.65 -2.86
C LEU A 195 21.40 5.58 -2.58
N ARG A 196 21.55 6.66 -3.36
CA ARG A 196 22.64 7.63 -3.19
C ARG A 196 22.37 8.65 -2.08
N GLU A 197 21.14 9.15 -1.98
CA GLU A 197 20.82 10.31 -1.14
C GLU A 197 20.41 9.97 0.29
N LEU A 198 19.86 8.78 0.53
CA LEU A 198 19.35 8.41 1.85
C LEU A 198 20.32 7.54 2.67
N ASP A 199 21.56 7.33 2.19
CA ASP A 199 22.61 6.50 2.81
C ASP A 199 22.07 5.19 3.42
N MET A 200 21.04 4.62 2.78
CA MET A 200 20.48 3.34 3.16
C MET A 200 21.45 2.26 2.69
N LYS A 201 22.45 1.99 3.54
CA LYS A 201 23.40 0.89 3.37
C LYS A 201 22.62 -0.41 3.12
N ARG A 202 23.11 -1.17 2.15
CA ARG A 202 22.62 -2.51 1.79
C ARG A 202 22.58 -3.45 2.99
#